data_AF-A0A1I4CJC4-F1
#
_entry.id   AF-A0A1I4CJC4-F1
#
_cell.length_a   1.000
_cell.length_b   1.000
_cell.length_c   1.000
_cell.angle_alpha   90.00
_cell.angle_beta   90.00
_cell.angle_gamma   90.00
#
_symmetry.space_group_name_H-M   'P 1'
#
loop_
_entity.id
_entity.type
_entity.pdbx_description
1 polymer ?
#
loop_
_entity_poly.entity_id
_entity_poly.type
_entity_poly.pdbx_seq_one_letter_code
_entity_poly.pdbx_strand_id
1 'polypeptide(L)' 'MRINGSASPEQLAILHQIFNERCRAAGIGPGQPDHETLALRIMSLFESGVQTAEELKDALDARHAA' A
#
# COMPACT_ATOMS: atom_id res chain seq x y z
N MET A 1 -19.14 8.40 1.36
CA MET A 1 -18.59 8.02 2.69
C MET A 1 -17.41 8.93 2.95
N ARG A 2 -17.50 9.83 3.95
CA ARG A 2 -16.40 10.74 4.29
C ARG A 2 -15.30 9.91 4.96
N ILE A 3 -14.15 9.83 4.32
CA ILE A 3 -12.93 9.28 4.91
C ILE A 3 -12.55 10.26 6.02
N ASN A 4 -12.74 9.89 7.28
CA ASN A 4 -12.06 10.61 8.35
C ASN A 4 -10.56 10.33 8.11
N GLY A 5 -9.84 11.34 7.61
CA GLY A 5 -8.49 11.26 7.05
C GLY A 5 -7.40 10.95 8.08
N SER A 6 -7.58 9.90 8.86
CA SER A 6 -6.65 9.40 9.85
C SER A 6 -6.67 7.88 9.83
N ALA A 7 -5.54 7.26 9.47
CA ALA A 7 -5.33 5.84 9.69
C ALA A 7 -5.09 5.57 11.18
N SER A 8 -5.65 4.49 11.72
CA SER A 8 -5.29 4.03 13.06
C SER A 8 -3.82 3.58 13.08
N PRO A 9 -3.16 3.55 14.26
CA PRO A 9 -1.80 3.01 14.37
C PRO A 9 -1.66 1.58 13.83
N GLU A 10 -2.70 0.76 14.00
CA GLU A 10 -2.76 -0.61 13.47
C GLU A 10 -2.83 -0.61 11.94
N GLN A 11 -3.63 0.27 11.35
CA GLN A 11 -3.71 0.44 9.89
C GLN A 11 -2.37 0.93 9.32
N LEU A 12 -1.72 1.89 9.98
CA LEU A 12 -0.39 2.36 9.58
C LEU A 12 0.65 1.23 9.64
N ALA A 13 0.61 0.39 10.68
CA ALA A 13 1.49 -0.76 10.79
C ALA A 13 1.28 -1.76 9.64
N ILE A 14 0.04 -2.02 9.27
CA ILE A 14 -0.30 -2.87 8.11
C ILE A 14 0.23 -2.27 6.81
N LEU A 15 -0.04 -0.98 6.55
CA LEU A 15 0.41 -0.29 5.34
C LEU A 15 1.94 -0.32 5.22
N HIS A 16 2.64 -0.03 6.32
CA HIS A 16 4.09 -0.07 6.38
C HIS A 16 4.66 -1.48 6.18
N GLN A 17 4.03 -2.51 6.75
CA GLN A 17 4.45 -3.89 6.58
C GLN A 17 4.33 -4.33 5.11
N ILE A 18 3.18 -4.06 4.47
CA ILE A 18 2.95 -4.40 3.06
C ILE A 18 3.92 -3.66 2.15
N PHE A 19 4.14 -2.36 2.42
CA PHE A 19 5.10 -1.56 1.68
C PHE A 19 6.51 -2.15 1.73
N ASN A 20 7.01 -2.46 2.92
CA ASN A 20 8.35 -3.04 3.09
C ASN A 20 8.47 -4.44 2.47
N GLU A 21 7.45 -5.28 2.60
CA GLU A 21 7.40 -6.61 1.99
C GLU A 21 7.52 -6.51 0.46
N ARG A 22 6.76 -5.60 -0.15
CA ARG A 22 6.76 -5.37 -1.60
C ARG A 22 8.06 -4.75 -2.10
N CYS A 23 8.60 -3.75 -1.39
CA CYS A 23 9.90 -3.17 -1.70
C CYS A 23 11.00 -4.24 -1.67
N ARG A 24 11.01 -5.08 -0.62
CA ARG A 24 11.99 -6.17 -0.49
C ARG A 24 11.86 -7.22 -1.60
N ALA A 25 10.63 -7.62 -1.93
CA ALA A 25 10.38 -8.61 -2.98
C ALA A 25 10.80 -8.10 -4.38
N ALA A 26 10.62 -6.81 -4.65
CA ALA A 26 10.99 -6.18 -5.91
C ALA A 26 12.44 -5.65 -5.95
N GLY A 27 13.20 -5.73 -4.84
CA GLY A 27 14.55 -5.15 -4.75
C GLY A 27 14.56 -3.62 -4.78
N ILE A 28 13.43 -2.98 -4.47
CA ILE A 28 13.28 -1.52 -4.45
C ILE A 28 13.88 -0.97 -3.16
N GLY A 29 14.88 -0.12 -3.30
CA GLY A 29 15.50 0.63 -2.21
C GLY A 29 14.92 2.03 -2.06
N PRO A 30 15.17 2.68 -0.90
CA PRO A 30 14.78 4.07 -0.68
C PRO A 30 15.46 5.00 -1.70
N GLY A 31 14.72 6.02 -2.15
CA GLY A 31 15.19 6.99 -3.16
C GLY A 31 15.01 6.55 -4.61
N GLN A 32 14.48 5.35 -4.87
CA GLN A 32 14.07 4.95 -6.21
C GLN A 32 12.67 5.50 -6.54
N PRO A 33 12.40 5.91 -7.80
CA PRO A 33 11.05 6.34 -8.21
C PRO A 33 9.97 5.28 -7.93
N ASP A 34 10.34 4.01 -8.03
CA ASP A 34 9.43 2.88 -7.77
C ASP A 34 9.03 2.78 -6.29
N HIS A 35 9.89 3.25 -5.38
CA HIS A 35 9.62 3.32 -3.95
C HIS A 35 8.49 4.31 -3.66
N GLU A 36 8.56 5.51 -4.23
CA GLU A 36 7.51 6.53 -4.09
C GLU A 36 6.23 6.11 -4.81
N THR A 37 6.36 5.54 -6.01
CA THR A 37 5.21 5.06 -6.80
C THR A 37 4.42 4.00 -6.05
N LEU A 38 5.11 3.04 -5.41
CA LEU A 38 4.47 2.01 -4.61
C LEU A 38 3.78 2.61 -3.37
N ALA A 39 4.42 3.55 -2.67
CA ALA A 39 3.85 4.21 -1.50
C ALA A 39 2.58 4.98 -1.85
N LEU A 40 2.61 5.79 -2.92
CA LEU A 40 1.45 6.52 -3.42
C LEU A 40 0.30 5.58 -3.78
N ARG A 41 0.62 4.46 -4.43
CA ARG A 41 -0.38 3.46 -4.82
C ARG A 41 -1.06 2.81 -3.61
N ILE A 42 -0.29 2.42 -2.60
CA ILE A 42 -0.81 1.86 -1.35
C ILE A 42 -1.75 2.87 -0.66
N MET A 43 -1.37 4.14 -0.62
CA MET A 43 -2.19 5.20 -0.03
C MET A 43 -3.48 5.43 -0.82
N SER A 44 -3.42 5.48 -2.16
CA SER A 44 -4.61 5.63 -2.99
C SER A 44 -5.60 4.47 -2.83
N LEU A 45 -5.12 3.24 -2.64
CA LEU A 45 -5.97 2.08 -2.35
C LEU A 45 -6.60 2.20 -0.95
N PHE A 46 -5.82 2.59 0.04
CA PHE A 46 -6.34 2.80 1.39
C PHE A 46 -7.43 3.89 1.42
N GLU A 47 -7.19 5.00 0.72
CA GLU A 47 -8.15 6.09 0.55
C GLU A 47 -9.38 5.68 -0.27
N SER A 48 -9.29 4.73 -1.19
CA SER A 48 -10.46 4.26 -1.95
C SER A 48 -11.42 3.39 -1.13
N GLY A 49 -11.04 3.06 0.11
CA GLY A 49 -11.85 2.24 1.03
C GLY A 49 -11.32 0.83 1.24
N VAL A 50 -10.12 0.52 0.75
CA VAL A 50 -9.44 -0.75 1.04
C VAL A 50 -8.84 -0.68 2.44
N GLN A 51 -9.43 -1.38 3.41
CA GLN A 51 -9.09 -1.20 4.83
C GLN A 51 -8.32 -2.36 5.45
N THR A 52 -8.26 -3.51 4.77
CA THR A 52 -7.60 -4.71 5.29
C THR A 52 -6.31 -5.03 4.53
N ALA A 53 -5.41 -5.77 5.18
CA ALA A 53 -4.15 -6.19 4.60
C ALA A 53 -4.33 -7.09 3.37
N GLU A 54 -5.30 -8.01 3.44
CA GLU A 54 -5.62 -8.94 2.36
C GLU A 54 -6.16 -8.20 1.14
N GLU A 55 -7.15 -7.32 1.33
CA GLU A 55 -7.70 -6.54 0.20
C GLU A 55 -6.64 -5.63 -0.44
N LEU A 56 -5.73 -5.06 0.36
CA LEU A 56 -4.60 -4.27 -0.15
C LEU A 56 -3.65 -5.13 -1.00
N LYS A 57 -3.33 -6.35 -0.55
CA LYS A 57 -2.49 -7.28 -1.29
C LYS A 57 -3.16 -7.70 -2.61
N ASP A 58 -4.43 -8.09 -2.54
CA ASP A 58 -5.21 -8.48 -3.72
C ASP A 58 -5.33 -7.33 -4.72
N ALA A 59 -5.61 -6.10 -4.27
CA ALA A 59 -5.70 -4.93 -5.14
C ALA A 59 -4.34 -4.53 -5.75
N LEU A 60 -3.23 -4.81 -5.05
CA LEU A 60 -1.89 -4.63 -5.61
C LEU A 60 -1.59 -5.66 -6.71
N ASP A 61 -2.01 -6.91 -6.52
CA ASP A 61 -1.79 -8.03 -7.43
C ASP A 61 -2.72 -8.05 -8.63
N ALA A 62 -3.98 -7.63 -8.47
CA ALA A 62 -4.98 -7.58 -9.55
C ALA A 62 -4.55 -6.72 -10.75
N ARG A 63 -3.64 -5.77 -10.56
CA ARG A 63 -3.08 -4.93 -11.64
C ARG A 63 -1.69 -5.38 -12.13
N HIS A 64 -1.09 -6.39 -11.51
CA HIS A 64 0.07 -7.08 -12.09
C HIS A 64 -0.35 -8.12 -13.16
N ALA A 65 -1.63 -8.48 -13.22
CA ALA A 65 -2.20 -9.46 -14.15
C ALA A 65 -2.91 -8.83 -15.37
N ALA A 66 -2.73 -7.53 -15.63
CA ALA A 66 -3.35 -6.81 -16.74
C ALA A 66 -2.31 -6.18 -17.67
#